data_AF-A0A133NJX9-F1
#
_entry.id   AF-A0A133NJX9-F1
#
_cell.length_a   1.000
_cell.length_b   1.000
_cell.length_c   1.000
_cell.angle_alpha   90.00
_cell.angle_beta   90.00
_cell.angle_gamma   90.00
#
_symmetry.space_group_name_H-M   'P 1'
#
loop_
_entity.id
_entity.type
_entity.pdbx_description
1 polymer ?
#
loop_
_entity_poly.entity_id
_entity_poly.type
_entity_poly.pdbx_seq_one_letter_code
_entity_poly.pdbx_strand_id
1 'polypeptide(L)'
;MRWALKIILFPIILLLSILIAFLKFIIKVSGMILGIISFLVFIGAVACFIQKDMATGMVALLISFLITPYGLPKIALWITAYLEVAKGSV
;
A
#
# COMPACT_ATOMS: atom_id res chain seq x y z
N MET A 1 28.15 6.95 -31.62
CA MET A 1 28.39 6.89 -30.15
C MET A 1 27.15 6.50 -29.33
N ARG A 2 25.94 7.04 -29.59
CA ARG A 2 24.71 6.71 -28.82
C ARG A 2 24.28 5.23 -28.82
N TRP A 3 24.54 4.48 -29.88
CA TRP A 3 24.14 3.07 -30.02
C TRP A 3 25.02 2.10 -29.23
N ALA A 4 26.33 2.35 -29.15
CA ALA A 4 27.26 1.52 -28.38
C ALA A 4 26.96 1.59 -26.87
N LEU A 5 26.60 2.76 -26.36
CA LEU A 5 26.17 2.94 -24.95
C LEU A 5 24.91 2.15 -24.63
N LYS A 6 23.92 2.11 -25.53
CA LYS A 6 22.69 1.31 -25.33
C LYS A 6 22.97 -0.20 -25.25
N ILE A 7 23.94 -0.71 -26.01
CA ILE A 7 24.32 -2.13 -26.01
C ILE A 7 24.97 -2.53 -24.68
N ILE A 8 25.81 -1.66 -24.11
CA ILE A 8 26.44 -1.89 -22.80
C ILE A 8 25.44 -1.68 -21.65
N LEU A 9 24.50 -0.74 -21.77
CA LEU A 9 23.47 -0.51 -20.76
C LEU A 9 22.38 -1.59 -20.74
N PHE A 10 22.11 -2.23 -21.87
CA PHE A 10 21.08 -3.27 -21.99
C PHE A 10 21.20 -4.38 -20.93
N PRO A 11 22.37 -5.04 -20.70
CA PRO A 11 22.51 -6.06 -19.66
C PRO A 11 22.30 -5.52 -18.25
N ILE A 12 22.70 -4.27 -17.97
CA ILE A 12 22.52 -3.62 -16.66
C ILE A 12 21.03 -3.38 -16.38
N ILE A 13 20.29 -2.87 -17.36
CA ILE A 13 18.85 -2.63 -17.25
C ILE A 13 18.10 -3.94 -17.06
N LEU A 14 18.54 -5.01 -17.73
CA LEU A 14 17.95 -6.34 -17.61
C LEU A 14 18.14 -6.91 -16.19
N LEU A 15 19.33 -6.75 -15.62
CA LEU A 15 19.62 -7.13 -14.23
C LEU A 15 18.79 -6.32 -13.22
N LEU A 16 18.73 -5.00 -13.40
CA LEU A 16 17.90 -4.13 -12.56
C LEU A 16 16.42 -4.52 -12.67
N SER A 17 15.93 -4.82 -13.87
CA SER A 17 14.55 -5.23 -14.10
C SER A 17 14.20 -6.52 -13.35
N ILE A 18 15.10 -7.51 -13.35
CA ILE A 18 14.89 -8.77 -12.60
C ILE A 18 14.84 -8.50 -11.10
N LEU A 19 15.73 -7.64 -10.60
CA LEU A 19 15.80 -7.28 -9.19
C LEU A 19 14.54 -6.53 -8.75
N ILE A 20 14.07 -5.58 -9.55
CA ILE A 20 12.84 -4.83 -9.31
C ILE A 20 11.64 -5.76 -9.32
N ALA A 21 11.57 -6.72 -10.24
CA ALA A 21 10.48 -7.71 -10.28
C ALA A 21 10.44 -8.55 -9.00
N PHE A 22 11.61 -8.99 -8.51
CA PHE A 22 11.73 -9.75 -7.27
C PHE A 22 11.34 -8.92 -6.03
N LEU A 23 11.80 -7.67 -5.92
CA LEU A 23 11.37 -6.76 -4.85
C LEU A 23 9.86 -6.52 -4.89
N LYS A 24 9.29 -6.27 -6.07
CA LYS A 24 7.84 -6.10 -6.25
C LYS A 24 7.07 -7.35 -5.84
N PHE A 25 7.61 -8.53 -6.11
CA PHE A 25 7.02 -9.79 -5.66
C PHE A 25 6.99 -9.87 -4.13
N ILE A 26 8.12 -9.60 -3.45
CA ILE A 26 8.18 -9.57 -1.98
C ILE A 26 7.19 -8.57 -1.39
N ILE A 27 7.14 -7.35 -1.95
CA ILE A 27 6.20 -6.30 -1.49
C ILE A 27 4.75 -6.76 -1.68
N LYS A 28 4.40 -7.40 -2.79
CA LYS A 28 3.06 -7.95 -3.02
C LYS A 28 2.68 -9.00 -2.00
N VAL A 29 3.59 -9.95 -1.74
CA VAL A 29 3.36 -11.04 -0.78
C VAL A 29 3.22 -10.48 0.64
N SER A 30 4.10 -9.57 1.04
CA SER A 30 4.01 -8.85 2.31
C SER A 30 2.70 -8.07 2.44
N GLY A 31 2.30 -7.38 1.37
CA GLY A 31 1.05 -6.63 1.30
C GLY A 31 -0.19 -7.51 1.51
N MET A 32 -0.17 -8.73 0.96
CA MET A 32 -1.23 -9.72 1.14
C MET A 32 -1.30 -10.21 2.60
N ILE A 33 -0.16 -10.53 3.21
CA ILE A 33 -0.09 -11.00 4.60
C ILE A 33 -0.55 -9.92 5.57
N LEU A 34 -0.04 -8.69 5.45
CA LEU A 34 -0.48 -7.56 6.28
C LEU A 34 -1.97 -7.26 6.06
N GLY A 35 -2.50 -7.45 4.85
CA GLY A 35 -3.92 -7.30 4.57
C GLY A 35 -4.80 -8.27 5.35
N ILE A 36 -4.39 -9.55 5.42
CA ILE A 36 -5.09 -10.59 6.20
C ILE A 36 -5.02 -10.26 7.70
N ILE A 37 -3.84 -9.86 8.20
CA ILE A 37 -3.67 -9.47 9.61
C ILE A 37 -4.58 -8.28 9.94
N SER A 38 -4.62 -7.26 9.08
CA SER A 38 -5.45 -6.07 9.28
C SER A 38 -6.93 -6.42 9.31
N PHE A 39 -7.39 -7.34 8.45
CA PHE A 39 -8.77 -7.84 8.46
C PHE A 39 -9.11 -8.57 9.78
N LEU A 40 -8.17 -9.35 10.30
CA LEU A 40 -8.35 -10.05 11.58
C LEU A 40 -8.45 -9.06 12.76
N VAL A 41 -7.58 -8.04 12.79
CA VAL A 41 -7.63 -6.97 13.81
C VAL A 41 -8.92 -6.16 13.69
N PHE A 42 -9.40 -5.92 12.48
CA PHE A 42 -10.67 -5.23 12.24
C PHE A 42 -11.86 -6.01 12.85
N ILE A 43 -11.91 -7.34 12.68
CA ILE A 43 -12.92 -8.17 13.34
C ILE A 43 -12.80 -8.08 14.87
N GLY A 44 -11.57 -8.09 15.40
CA GLY A 44 -11.31 -7.90 16.82
C GLY A 44 -11.82 -6.55 17.34
N ALA A 45 -11.63 -5.48 16.56
CA ALA A 45 -12.15 -4.16 16.90
C ALA A 45 -13.69 -4.14 16.95
N VAL A 46 -14.36 -4.75 15.98
CA VAL A 46 -15.83 -4.92 15.97
C VAL A 46 -16.31 -5.71 17.18
N ALA A 47 -15.61 -6.79 17.56
CA ALA A 47 -15.93 -7.58 18.76
C ALA A 47 -15.76 -6.76 20.06
N CYS A 48 -14.82 -5.83 20.11
CA CYS A 48 -14.64 -4.90 21.23
C CYS A 48 -15.80 -3.91 21.36
N PHE A 49 -16.31 -3.40 20.22
CA PHE A 49 -17.49 -2.53 20.22
C PHE A 49 -18.75 -3.24 20.74
N ILE A 50 -18.92 -4.53 20.44
CA ILE A 50 -20.04 -5.34 20.98
C ILE A 50 -19.96 -5.45 22.51
N GLN A 51 -18.75 -5.50 23.07
CA GLN A 51 -18.51 -5.54 24.51
C GLN A 51 -18.64 -4.16 25.20
N LYS A 52 -19.12 -3.13 24.48
CA LYS A 52 -19.22 -1.72 24.93
C LYS A 52 -17.88 -1.07 25.31
N ASP A 53 -16.76 -1.71 25.02
CA ASP A 53 -15.44 -1.13 25.25
C ASP A 53 -15.02 -0.28 24.04
N MET A 54 -15.56 0.95 23.99
CA MET A 54 -15.33 1.87 22.88
C MET A 54 -13.87 2.33 22.77
N ALA A 55 -13.17 2.47 23.90
CA ALA A 55 -11.79 2.93 23.91
C ALA A 55 -10.88 1.91 23.22
N THR A 56 -10.99 0.65 23.61
CA THR A 56 -10.18 -0.44 23.06
C THR A 56 -10.55 -0.74 21.61
N GLY A 57 -11.84 -0.68 21.24
CA GLY A 57 -12.29 -0.84 19.87
C GLY A 57 -11.77 0.25 18.92
N MET A 58 -11.74 1.50 19.36
CA MET A 58 -11.26 2.62 18.53
C MET A 58 -9.74 2.57 18.32
N VAL A 59 -8.98 2.20 19.35
CA VAL A 59 -7.53 1.98 19.25
C VAL A 59 -7.22 0.81 18.32
N ALA A 60 -7.95 -0.31 18.44
CA ALA A 60 -7.79 -1.47 17.56
C ALA A 60 -8.11 -1.12 16.09
N LEU A 61 -9.13 -0.28 15.84
CA LEU A 61 -9.43 0.23 14.51
C LEU A 61 -8.29 1.07 13.94
N LEU A 62 -7.77 2.04 14.69
CA LEU A 62 -6.65 2.87 14.25
C LEU A 62 -5.41 2.04 13.92
N ILE A 63 -5.10 1.04 14.76
CA ILE A 63 -3.99 0.13 14.53
C ILE A 63 -4.23 -0.72 13.28
N SER A 64 -5.43 -1.25 13.08
CA SER A 64 -5.76 -2.03 11.87
C SER A 64 -5.60 -1.20 10.59
N PHE A 65 -5.97 0.09 10.66
CA PHE A 65 -5.85 1.02 9.55
C PHE A 65 -4.39 1.35 9.25
N LEU A 66 -3.57 1.54 10.29
CA LEU A 66 -2.15 1.90 10.15
C LEU A 66 -1.29 0.71 9.70
N ILE A 67 -1.62 -0.51 10.14
CA ILE A 67 -0.96 -1.75 9.71
C ILE A 67 -1.31 -2.08 8.25
N THR A 68 -2.45 -1.62 7.74
CA THR A 68 -2.84 -1.90 6.36
C THR A 68 -1.89 -1.17 5.39
N PRO A 69 -1.11 -1.91 4.58
CA PRO A 69 -0.09 -1.32 3.69
C PRO A 69 -0.70 -0.46 2.58
N TYR A 70 -2.02 -0.56 2.39
CA TYR A 70 -2.80 0.15 1.38
C TYR A 70 -3.86 1.12 1.95
N GLY A 71 -3.97 1.25 3.28
CA GLY A 71 -5.00 2.11 3.91
C GLY A 71 -4.74 3.59 3.60
N LEU A 72 -3.56 4.07 4.02
CA LEU A 72 -3.10 5.43 3.76
C LEU A 72 -2.91 5.73 2.26
N PRO A 73 -2.25 4.87 1.45
CA PRO A 73 -2.10 5.13 0.02
C PRO A 73 -3.43 5.28 -0.73
N LYS A 74 -4.48 4.51 -0.41
CA LYS A 74 -5.79 4.65 -1.07
C LYS A 74 -6.49 5.97 -0.74
N ILE A 75 -6.42 6.41 0.53
CA ILE A 75 -6.97 7.71 0.92
C ILE A 75 -6.20 8.83 0.21
N ALA A 76 -4.88 8.75 0.16
CA ALA A 76 -4.07 9.73 -0.57
C ALA A 76 -4.47 9.82 -2.05
N LEU A 77 -4.66 8.66 -2.71
CA LEU A 77 -5.06 8.58 -4.12
C LEU A 77 -6.46 9.17 -4.35
N TRP A 78 -7.38 8.94 -3.42
CA TRP A 78 -8.72 9.52 -3.42
C TRP A 78 -8.63 11.05 -3.28
N ILE A 79 -7.90 11.56 -2.29
CA ILE A 79 -7.72 13.01 -2.09
C ILE A 79 -7.10 13.65 -3.34
N THR A 80 -6.07 13.04 -3.93
CA THR A 80 -5.44 13.58 -5.16
C THR A 80 -6.42 13.61 -6.33
N ALA A 81 -7.26 12.59 -6.49
CA ALA A 81 -8.28 12.57 -7.54
C ALA A 81 -9.33 13.68 -7.34
N TYR A 82 -9.77 13.92 -6.11
CA TYR A 82 -10.70 15.03 -5.81
C TYR A 82 -10.08 16.40 -6.08
N LEU A 83 -8.82 16.59 -5.72
CA LEU A 83 -8.10 17.84 -5.99
C LEU A 83 -7.90 18.06 -7.49
N GLU A 84 -7.63 17.01 -8.26
CA GLU A 84 -7.48 17.09 -9.71
C GLU A 84 -8.80 17.42 -10.41
N VAL A 85 -9.91 16.81 -9.98
CA VAL A 85 -11.26 17.16 -10.43
C VAL A 85 -11.60 18.62 -10.09
N ALA A 86 -11.30 19.08 -8.87
CA ALA A 86 -11.53 20.47 -8.46
C ALA A 86 -10.66 21.49 -9.23
N LYS A 87 -9.47 21.08 -9.70
CA LYS A 87 -8.59 21.91 -10.53
C LYS A 87 -8.99 21.95 -12.00
N GLY A 88 -9.63 20.91 -12.52
CA GLY A 88 -10.12 20.82 -13.90
C GLY A 88 -11.44 21.54 -14.16
N SER A 89 -12.06 22.12 -13.12
CA SER A 89 -13.30 22.91 -13.19
C SER A 89 -13.10 24.44 -13.26
N VAL A 90 -11.89 24.90 -13.65
CA VAL A 90 -11.56 26.30 -13.97
C VAL A 90 -11.01 26.36 -15.39
#